data_AF-A0A0C3AHS3-F1
#
_entry.id   AF-A0A0C3AHS3-F1
#
_cell.length_a   1.000
_cell.length_b   1.000
_cell.length_c   1.000
_cell.angle_alpha   90.00
_cell.angle_beta   90.00
_cell.angle_gamma   90.00
#
_symmetry.space_group_name_H-M   'P 1'
#
loop_
_entity.id
_entity.type
_entity.pdbx_description
1 polymer ?
#
loop_
_entity_poly.entity_id
_entity_poly.type
_entity_poly.pdbx_seq_one_letter_code
_entity_poly.pdbx_strand_id
1 'polypeptide(L)'
;MLSPLLKASGIVVLCLAFVKGTWTDPIILDGCPGYKERRNIYGNDAQKLSLSVEYETESRIHLKITDPSTKRYKVPTSVLPRPFADRSVSTTSTAIKFNYTASPFSFSIIRTKTSEILFSMASHPILFEPQYLRVKMNLPQDANIYVWVSTHSVAAARLTGSRLRVADLSRQLS
;
A
#
# COMPACT_ATOMS: atom_id res chain seq x y z
N MET A 1 19.07 12.44 28.21
CA MET A 1 18.33 11.17 28.27
C MET A 1 18.31 10.57 26.88
N LEU A 2 18.96 9.41 26.73
CA LEU A 2 19.25 8.74 25.47
C LEU A 2 17.95 8.28 24.77
N SER A 3 17.84 8.56 23.48
CA SER A 3 16.85 8.00 22.56
C SER A 3 17.11 6.51 22.31
N PRO A 4 16.08 5.65 22.16
CA PRO A 4 16.29 4.26 21.82
C PRO A 4 16.76 4.15 20.37
N LEU A 5 17.97 3.59 20.24
CA LEU A 5 18.64 3.23 19.01
C LEU A 5 17.81 2.17 18.26
N LEU A 6 17.15 2.52 17.15
CA LEU A 6 16.57 1.51 16.25
C LEU A 6 17.71 0.86 15.44
N LYS A 7 17.88 -0.45 15.60
CA LYS A 7 18.70 -1.29 14.73
C LYS A 7 18.00 -1.46 13.38
N ALA A 8 18.23 -0.54 12.45
CA ALA A 8 17.98 -0.75 11.02
C ALA A 8 19.08 -1.66 10.47
N SER A 9 18.83 -2.97 10.40
CA SER A 9 19.77 -3.89 9.76
C SER A 9 19.53 -3.89 8.26
N GLY A 10 20.46 -3.28 7.51
CA GLY A 10 20.57 -3.45 6.06
C GLY A 10 19.75 -2.48 5.21
N ILE A 11 20.09 -1.19 5.24
CA ILE A 11 19.77 -0.28 4.13
C ILE A 11 20.86 -0.48 3.07
N VAL A 12 20.55 -1.21 2.00
CA VAL A 12 21.38 -1.20 0.78
C VAL A 12 20.72 -0.24 -0.19
N VAL A 13 21.13 1.03 -0.14
CA VAL A 13 20.83 1.99 -1.23
C VAL A 13 21.79 1.68 -2.37
N LEU A 14 21.35 0.88 -3.33
CA LEU A 14 22.00 0.79 -4.63
C LEU A 14 20.92 0.93 -5.70
N CYS A 15 21.00 2.06 -6.43
CA CYS A 15 20.12 2.56 -7.50
C CYS A 15 19.04 3.58 -7.06
N LEU A 16 19.06 4.76 -7.70
CA LEU A 16 18.31 5.99 -7.37
C LEU A 16 16.77 5.92 -7.54
N ALA A 17 16.24 4.77 -7.95
CA ALA A 17 14.81 4.53 -8.23
C ALA A 17 14.17 3.44 -7.35
N PHE A 18 14.93 2.88 -6.40
CA PHE A 18 14.53 1.65 -5.73
C PHE A 18 14.81 1.69 -4.23
N VAL A 19 13.75 1.58 -3.42
CA VAL A 19 13.85 1.50 -1.96
C VAL A 19 13.42 0.11 -1.53
N LYS A 20 14.36 -0.66 -0.95
CA LYS A 20 14.06 -1.93 -0.29
C LYS A 20 14.35 -1.82 1.19
N GLY A 21 13.45 -2.33 2.01
CA GLY A 21 13.64 -2.44 3.45
C GLY A 21 12.87 -3.62 4.02
N THR A 22 13.41 -4.22 5.07
CA THR A 22 12.68 -5.14 5.94
C THR A 22 12.30 -4.40 7.20
N TRP A 23 11.02 -4.45 7.56
CA TRP A 23 10.50 -3.78 8.74
C TRP A 23 9.92 -4.82 9.68
N THR A 24 10.35 -4.75 10.93
CA THR A 24 9.69 -5.41 12.06
C THR A 24 8.74 -4.40 12.65
N ASP A 25 7.47 -4.43 12.26
CA ASP A 25 6.45 -3.74 13.05
C ASP A 25 6.19 -4.59 14.30
N PRO A 26 6.43 -4.09 15.52
CA PRO A 26 6.08 -4.82 16.72
C PRO A 26 4.58 -5.17 16.79
N ILE A 27 3.73 -4.53 15.96
CA ILE A 27 2.31 -4.82 15.90
C ILE A 27 1.80 -4.88 14.45
N ILE A 28 1.91 -6.07 13.84
CA ILE A 28 0.91 -6.49 12.84
C ILE A 28 -0.39 -6.68 13.64
N LEU A 29 -1.21 -5.63 13.67
CA LEU A 29 -2.38 -5.53 14.55
C LEU A 29 -3.54 -6.31 13.93
N ASP A 30 -3.77 -7.58 14.27
CA ASP A 30 -5.06 -8.26 14.05
C ASP A 30 -6.23 -7.36 14.47
N GLY A 31 -6.88 -6.73 13.48
CA GLY A 31 -7.76 -5.62 13.73
C GLY A 31 -9.22 -5.96 13.50
N CYS A 32 -9.87 -6.65 14.43
CA CYS A 32 -11.26 -6.31 14.75
C CYS A 32 -11.26 -5.04 15.61
N PRO A 33 -12.08 -4.00 15.31
CA PRO A 33 -12.20 -2.85 16.19
C PRO A 33 -12.60 -3.31 17.61
N GLY A 34 -11.76 -3.03 18.62
CA GLY A 34 -12.08 -3.30 20.03
C GLY A 34 -11.33 -4.45 20.72
N TYR A 35 -10.37 -5.14 20.07
CA TYR A 35 -9.54 -6.16 20.73
C TYR A 35 -8.05 -5.78 20.75
N LYS A 36 -7.38 -6.01 21.89
CA LYS A 36 -5.97 -5.65 22.15
C LYS A 36 -4.97 -6.82 21.98
N GLU A 37 -5.44 -7.99 21.55
CA GLU A 37 -4.60 -9.20 21.47
C GLU A 37 -4.59 -9.81 20.06
N ARG A 38 -3.44 -10.41 19.71
CA ARG A 38 -3.27 -11.21 18.49
C ARG A 38 -4.21 -12.39 18.53
N ARG A 39 -5.09 -12.49 17.54
CA ARG A 39 -5.91 -13.67 17.33
C ARG A 39 -5.67 -14.05 15.89
N ASN A 40 -4.78 -15.03 15.72
CA ASN A 40 -4.43 -15.74 14.48
C ASN A 40 -5.67 -16.42 13.86
N ILE A 41 -6.72 -15.64 13.55
CA ILE A 41 -8.05 -16.12 13.16
C ILE A 41 -7.97 -16.81 11.80
N TYR A 42 -7.15 -16.28 10.88
CA TYR A 42 -6.94 -16.84 9.54
C TYR A 42 -5.50 -17.36 9.35
N GLY A 43 -4.84 -17.70 10.46
CA GLY A 43 -3.50 -18.25 10.51
C GLY A 43 -2.52 -17.38 11.29
N ASN A 44 -1.28 -17.85 11.42
CA ASN A 44 -0.26 -17.13 12.16
C ASN A 44 0.18 -15.86 11.42
N ASP A 45 0.14 -14.73 12.12
CA ASP A 45 0.70 -13.46 11.64
C ASP A 45 2.12 -13.61 11.10
N ALA A 46 2.40 -12.94 9.98
CA ALA A 46 3.78 -12.73 9.56
C ALA A 46 4.50 -11.87 10.60
N GLN A 47 5.59 -12.38 11.19
CA GLN A 47 6.32 -11.62 12.21
C GLN A 47 7.14 -10.46 11.62
N LYS A 48 7.43 -10.52 10.33
CA LYS A 48 8.24 -9.55 9.60
C LYS A 48 7.63 -9.34 8.22
N LEU A 49 7.70 -8.11 7.72
CA LEU A 49 7.34 -7.80 6.34
C LEU A 49 8.52 -7.13 5.64
N SER A 50 8.66 -7.44 4.36
CA SER A 50 9.57 -6.76 3.46
C SER A 50 8.77 -5.88 2.52
N LEU A 51 9.14 -4.60 2.47
CA LEU A 51 8.62 -3.62 1.54
C LEU A 51 9.67 -3.34 0.46
N SER A 52 9.25 -3.45 -0.80
CA SER A 52 10.01 -3.00 -1.96
C SER A 52 9.20 -1.92 -2.67
N VAL A 53 9.82 -0.78 -2.91
CA VAL A 53 9.25 0.35 -3.61
C VAL A 53 10.10 0.63 -4.84
N GLU A 54 9.46 0.68 -5.99
CA GLU A 54 10.09 0.82 -7.29
C GLU A 54 9.38 1.93 -8.06
N TYR A 55 10.10 2.99 -8.41
CA TYR A 55 9.60 3.99 -9.35
C TYR A 55 9.78 3.44 -10.75
N GLU A 56 8.69 2.98 -11.35
CA GLU A 56 8.74 2.35 -12.66
C GLU A 56 8.79 3.38 -13.79
N THR A 57 8.15 4.54 -13.60
CA THR A 57 8.21 5.74 -14.48
C THR A 57 8.10 6.99 -13.61
N GLU A 58 8.21 8.19 -14.20
CA GLU A 58 8.01 9.47 -13.48
C GLU A 58 6.64 9.58 -12.77
N SER A 59 5.62 8.91 -13.29
CA SER A 59 4.24 8.95 -12.78
C SER A 59 3.70 7.58 -12.34
N ARG A 60 4.54 6.55 -12.21
CA ARG A 60 4.13 5.20 -11.79
C ARG A 60 5.07 4.64 -10.73
N ILE A 61 4.50 4.28 -9.59
CA ILE A 61 5.20 3.65 -8.47
C ILE A 61 4.59 2.28 -8.19
N HIS A 62 5.45 1.29 -7.92
CA HIS A 62 5.07 -0.08 -7.62
C HIS A 62 5.59 -0.46 -6.24
N LEU A 63 4.66 -0.78 -5.35
CA LEU A 63 4.95 -1.22 -3.99
C LEU A 63 4.66 -2.72 -3.88
N LYS A 64 5.59 -3.46 -3.29
CA LYS A 64 5.49 -4.90 -3.02
C LYS A 64 5.70 -5.13 -1.54
N ILE A 65 4.67 -5.63 -0.86
CA ILE A 65 4.74 -6.10 0.53
C ILE A 65 4.77 -7.62 0.51
N THR A 66 5.77 -8.22 1.15
CA THR A 66 5.99 -9.67 1.14
C THR A 66 6.41 -10.16 2.51
N ASP A 67 6.12 -11.42 2.83
CA ASP A 67 6.75 -12.11 3.95
C ASP A 67 8.17 -12.52 3.54
N PRO A 68 9.23 -12.05 4.24
CA PRO A 68 10.60 -12.46 3.94
C PRO A 68 10.91 -13.91 4.36
N SER A 69 10.09 -14.51 5.23
CA SER A 69 10.30 -15.84 5.82
C SER A 69 9.66 -16.94 4.97
N THR A 70 8.57 -16.62 4.26
CA THR A 70 7.81 -17.60 3.48
C THR A 70 7.54 -17.11 2.05
N LYS A 71 7.70 -18.02 1.08
CA LYS A 71 7.32 -17.74 -0.31
C LYS A 71 5.81 -17.88 -0.45
N ARG A 72 5.14 -16.78 -0.81
CA ARG A 72 3.70 -16.76 -1.12
C ARG A 72 3.47 -16.74 -2.62
N TYR A 73 2.30 -17.21 -3.03
CA TYR A 73 1.87 -17.20 -4.42
C TYR A 73 1.93 -15.78 -5.00
N LYS A 74 2.42 -15.67 -6.23
CA LYS A 74 2.42 -14.44 -7.04
C LYS A 74 1.93 -14.81 -8.42
N VAL A 75 1.14 -13.95 -9.04
CA VAL A 75 0.70 -14.15 -10.43
C VAL A 75 1.96 -14.26 -11.34
N PRO A 76 2.09 -15.37 -12.09
CA PRO A 76 3.21 -15.57 -13.00
C PRO A 76 3.30 -14.48 -14.07
N THR A 77 4.52 -14.12 -14.47
CA THR A 77 4.75 -13.11 -15.53
C THR A 77 4.30 -13.57 -16.90
N SER A 78 4.16 -14.89 -17.12
CA SER A 78 3.59 -15.45 -18.35
C SER A 78 2.09 -15.15 -18.50
N VAL A 79 1.36 -15.03 -17.38
CA VAL A 79 -0.07 -14.71 -17.36
C VAL A 79 -0.28 -13.20 -17.34
N LEU A 80 0.49 -12.48 -16.52
CA LEU A 80 0.43 -11.03 -16.40
C LEU A 80 1.84 -10.43 -16.47
N PRO A 81 2.28 -9.99 -17.66
CA PRO A 81 3.59 -9.38 -17.82
C PRO A 81 3.67 -8.10 -16.99
N ARG A 82 4.75 -7.95 -16.23
CA ARG A 82 5.00 -6.74 -15.43
C ARG A 82 5.84 -5.77 -16.24
N PRO A 83 5.55 -4.46 -16.16
CA PRO A 83 6.38 -3.48 -16.84
C PRO A 83 7.77 -3.43 -16.19
N PHE A 84 8.77 -3.07 -16.99
CA PHE A 84 10.11 -2.81 -16.50
C PHE A 84 10.20 -1.39 -15.95
N ALA A 85 10.98 -1.21 -14.88
CA ALA A 85 11.30 0.12 -14.38
C ALA A 85 12.29 0.82 -15.33
N ASP A 86 11.99 2.06 -15.66
CA ASP A 86 12.91 2.93 -16.38
C ASP A 86 14.05 3.36 -15.46
N ARG A 87 15.27 2.94 -15.80
CA ARG A 87 16.48 3.22 -15.00
C ARG A 87 16.91 4.68 -15.03
N SER A 88 16.36 5.48 -15.95
CA SER A 88 16.63 6.92 -16.04
C SER A 88 15.82 7.75 -15.04
N VAL A 89 14.80 7.16 -14.41
CA VAL A 89 13.91 7.86 -13.48
C VAL A 89 14.66 8.17 -12.18
N SER A 90 14.73 9.46 -11.84
CA SER A 90 15.21 9.90 -10.54
C SER A 90 14.06 10.02 -9.53
N THR A 91 14.27 9.50 -8.33
CA THR A 91 13.36 9.72 -7.17
C THR A 91 13.14 11.19 -6.82
N THR A 92 14.01 12.10 -7.26
CA THR A 92 13.92 13.54 -6.99
C THR A 92 13.08 14.31 -8.01
N SER A 93 12.90 13.78 -9.23
CA SER A 93 12.19 14.45 -10.32
C SER A 93 10.83 13.82 -10.65
N THR A 94 10.39 12.81 -9.90
CA THR A 94 9.12 12.13 -10.12
C THR A 94 7.91 12.99 -9.76
N ALA A 95 6.82 12.81 -10.50
CA ALA A 95 5.53 13.46 -10.26
C ALA A 95 4.83 12.96 -8.99
N ILE A 96 5.32 11.86 -8.42
CA ILE A 96 4.82 11.21 -7.21
C ILE A 96 5.96 10.98 -6.22
N LYS A 97 5.66 11.06 -4.94
CA LYS A 97 6.61 10.88 -3.83
C LYS A 97 6.09 9.85 -2.84
N PHE A 98 6.97 8.94 -2.43
CA PHE A 98 6.73 7.95 -1.39
C PHE A 98 7.27 8.42 -0.04
N ASN A 99 6.42 8.39 0.99
CA ASN A 99 6.80 8.63 2.38
C ASN A 99 6.37 7.44 3.25
N TYR A 100 7.13 7.12 4.29
CA TYR A 100 6.77 6.07 5.24
C TYR A 100 7.17 6.41 6.67
N THR A 101 6.46 5.82 7.61
CA THR A 101 6.75 5.80 9.05
C THR A 101 7.04 4.36 9.43
N ALA A 102 8.12 4.11 10.16
CA ALA A 102 8.58 2.77 10.49
C ALA A 102 7.75 2.09 11.60
N SER A 103 7.30 2.86 12.61
CA SER A 103 6.59 2.32 13.78
C SER A 103 5.62 3.36 14.35
N PRO A 104 4.30 3.09 14.36
CA PRO A 104 3.63 2.00 13.65
C PRO A 104 3.83 2.15 12.13
N PHE A 105 3.93 1.03 11.41
CA PHE A 105 4.18 1.06 9.99
C PHE A 105 3.01 1.71 9.25
N SER A 106 3.32 2.73 8.47
CA SER A 106 2.37 3.41 7.59
C SER A 106 3.12 4.03 6.43
N PHE A 107 2.46 4.18 5.29
CA PHE A 107 3.02 4.91 4.17
C PHE A 107 1.97 5.78 3.47
N SER A 108 2.47 6.76 2.73
CA SER A 108 1.68 7.61 1.88
C SER A 108 2.35 7.85 0.52
N ILE A 109 1.50 8.09 -0.47
CA ILE A 109 1.89 8.49 -1.83
C ILE A 109 1.32 9.88 -2.06
N ILE A 110 2.19 10.81 -2.41
CA ILE A 110 1.88 12.23 -2.52
C ILE A 110 2.18 12.69 -3.94
N ARG A 111 1.29 13.50 -4.52
CA ARG A 111 1.55 14.18 -5.79
C ARG A 111 2.54 15.32 -5.56
N THR A 112 3.70 15.28 -6.21
CA THR A 112 4.80 16.25 -5.99
C THR A 112 4.38 17.69 -6.27
N LYS A 113 3.62 17.93 -7.36
CA LYS A 113 3.24 19.29 -7.80
C LYS A 113 2.25 19.99 -6.88
N THR A 114 1.29 19.27 -6.31
CA THR A 114 0.18 19.84 -5.53
C THR A 114 0.25 19.52 -4.05
N SER A 115 1.17 18.64 -3.63
CA SER A 115 1.22 18.07 -2.28
C SER A 115 -0.05 17.32 -1.86
N GLU A 116 -0.89 16.93 -2.82
CA GLU A 116 -2.09 16.14 -2.60
C GLU A 116 -1.73 14.70 -2.20
N ILE A 117 -2.37 14.18 -1.15
CA ILE A 117 -2.22 12.78 -0.73
C ILE A 117 -3.11 11.91 -1.60
N LEU A 118 -2.50 11.10 -2.47
CA LEU A 118 -3.19 10.17 -3.37
C LEU A 118 -3.54 8.85 -2.68
N PHE A 119 -2.69 8.44 -1.73
CA PHE A 119 -2.86 7.23 -0.95
C PHE A 119 -2.25 7.44 0.43
N SER A 120 -2.94 7.03 1.49
CA SER A 120 -2.40 7.05 2.85
C SER A 120 -2.99 5.93 3.67
N MET A 121 -2.12 5.16 4.34
CA MET A 121 -2.50 4.17 5.34
C MET A 121 -2.56 4.76 6.76
N ALA A 122 -2.46 6.09 6.91
CA ALA A 122 -2.49 6.73 8.22
C ALA A 122 -3.71 6.26 9.03
N SER A 123 -3.47 5.91 10.30
CA SER A 123 -4.47 5.41 11.25
C SER A 123 -5.06 4.02 10.94
N HIS A 124 -4.51 3.28 9.98
CA HIS A 124 -4.98 1.94 9.65
C HIS A 124 -3.84 0.92 9.52
N PRO A 125 -3.71 -0.04 10.45
CA PRO A 125 -2.71 -1.10 10.32
C PRO A 125 -3.07 -2.06 9.18
N ILE A 126 -2.03 -2.56 8.51
CA ILE A 126 -2.14 -3.67 7.57
C ILE A 126 -2.34 -4.99 8.33
N LEU A 127 -3.23 -5.84 7.83
CA LEU A 127 -3.35 -7.23 8.29
C LEU A 127 -2.70 -8.12 7.24
N PHE A 128 -1.75 -8.95 7.65
CA PHE A 128 -1.00 -9.80 6.74
C PHE A 128 -0.87 -11.22 7.31
N GLU A 129 -1.89 -12.02 7.04
CA GLU A 129 -2.02 -13.42 7.46
C GLU A 129 -1.94 -14.36 6.23
N PRO A 130 -1.70 -15.68 6.42
CA PRO A 130 -1.63 -16.66 5.33
C PRO A 130 -2.85 -16.70 4.41
N GLN A 131 -4.04 -16.45 4.93
CA GLN A 131 -5.29 -16.48 4.17
C GLN A 131 -6.08 -15.17 4.21
N TYR A 132 -5.54 -14.12 4.85
CA TYR A 132 -6.21 -12.84 4.98
C TYR A 132 -5.23 -11.67 4.81
N LEU A 133 -5.55 -10.78 3.86
CA LEU A 133 -4.80 -9.55 3.60
C LEU A 133 -5.79 -8.40 3.69
N ARG A 134 -5.50 -7.41 4.54
CA ARG A 134 -6.30 -6.19 4.62
C ARG A 134 -5.43 -4.96 4.51
N VAL A 135 -5.76 -4.15 3.51
CA VAL A 135 -5.22 -2.80 3.33
C VAL A 135 -6.38 -1.82 3.40
N LYS A 136 -6.22 -0.75 4.17
CA LYS A 136 -7.17 0.36 4.24
C LYS A 136 -6.44 1.64 3.87
N MET A 137 -7.14 2.52 3.17
CA MET A 137 -6.62 3.82 2.81
C MET A 137 -7.61 4.90 3.19
N ASN A 138 -7.08 6.07 3.56
CA ASN A 138 -7.88 7.26 3.73
C ASN A 138 -8.16 7.83 2.34
N LEU A 139 -9.43 8.14 2.10
CA LEU A 139 -9.88 8.79 0.87
C LEU A 139 -9.98 10.30 1.10
N PRO A 140 -9.61 11.14 0.11
CA PRO A 140 -9.92 12.57 0.12
C PRO A 140 -11.43 12.80 0.30
N GLN A 141 -11.82 13.90 0.96
CA GLN A 141 -13.23 14.18 1.33
C GLN A 141 -14.20 14.25 0.14
N ASP A 142 -13.68 14.51 -1.05
CA ASP A 142 -14.35 14.70 -2.32
C ASP A 142 -13.90 13.68 -3.39
N ALA A 143 -13.35 12.55 -2.95
CA ALA A 143 -12.88 11.50 -3.86
C ALA A 143 -14.01 10.94 -4.74
N ASN A 144 -13.74 10.88 -6.04
CA ASN A 144 -14.54 10.14 -7.02
C ASN A 144 -13.81 8.83 -7.34
N ILE A 145 -14.48 7.71 -7.10
CA ILE A 145 -13.95 6.36 -7.28
C ILE A 145 -14.78 5.67 -8.34
N TYR A 146 -14.13 5.10 -9.34
CA TYR A 146 -14.78 4.33 -10.40
C TYR A 146 -14.21 2.92 -10.38
N VAL A 147 -15.09 1.93 -10.32
CA VAL A 147 -14.71 0.52 -10.24
C VAL A 147 -15.50 -0.28 -11.24
N TRP A 148 -14.84 -1.23 -11.89
CA TRP A 148 -15.50 -2.22 -12.70
C TRP A 148 -15.88 -3.42 -11.82
N VAL A 149 -17.17 -3.74 -11.74
CA VAL A 149 -17.70 -4.78 -10.86
C VAL A 149 -17.94 -6.08 -11.62
N SER A 150 -18.47 -5.98 -12.84
CA SER A 150 -18.70 -7.12 -13.73
C SER A 150 -18.77 -6.67 -15.20
N THR A 151 -18.84 -7.64 -16.12
CA THR A 151 -18.95 -7.42 -17.57
C THR A 151 -19.97 -6.35 -17.97
N HIS A 152 -21.05 -6.16 -17.19
CA HIS A 152 -22.12 -5.21 -17.48
C HIS A 152 -22.33 -4.15 -16.38
N SER A 153 -21.40 -4.02 -15.44
CA SER A 153 -21.62 -3.15 -14.28
C SER A 153 -20.37 -2.35 -13.93
N VAL A 154 -20.44 -1.05 -14.19
CA VAL A 154 -19.51 -0.06 -13.64
C VAL A 154 -20.19 0.59 -12.44
N ALA A 155 -19.49 0.64 -11.31
CA ALA A 155 -19.93 1.36 -10.13
C ALA A 155 -19.11 2.64 -9.98
N ALA A 156 -19.78 3.74 -9.68
CA ALA A 156 -19.14 4.96 -9.21
C ALA A 156 -19.47 5.16 -7.74
N ALA A 157 -18.46 5.55 -6.96
CA ALA A 157 -18.64 5.95 -5.58
C ALA A 157 -18.06 7.34 -5.38
N ARG A 158 -18.81 8.21 -4.71
CA ARG A 158 -18.37 9.55 -4.34
C ARG A 158 -18.35 9.67 -2.83
N LEU A 159 -17.22 10.11 -2.29
CA LEU A 159 -17.15 10.54 -0.90
C LEU A 159 -17.60 12.00 -0.81
N THR A 160 -18.45 12.31 0.16
CA THR A 160 -18.82 13.69 0.51
C THR A 160 -18.87 13.78 2.03
N GLY A 161 -17.84 14.38 2.62
CA GLY A 161 -17.62 14.32 4.06
C GLY A 161 -17.39 12.87 4.51
N SER A 162 -18.17 12.38 5.49
CA SER A 162 -18.07 11.00 6.00
C SER A 162 -19.07 10.03 5.35
N ARG A 163 -19.75 10.42 4.27
CA ARG A 163 -20.75 9.59 3.59
C ARG A 163 -20.26 9.14 2.22
N LEU A 164 -20.18 7.82 2.02
CA LEU A 164 -19.94 7.21 0.73
C LEU A 164 -21.28 7.01 0.02
N ARG A 165 -21.44 7.60 -1.17
CA ARG A 165 -22.60 7.39 -2.03
C ARG A 165 -22.17 6.51 -3.20
N VAL A 166 -22.85 5.38 -3.40
CA VAL A 166 -22.57 4.44 -4.51
C VAL A 166 -23.70 4.55 -5.51
N ALA A 167 -23.35 4.70 -6.79
CA ALA A 167 -24.26 4.70 -7.92
C ALA A 167 -23.90 3.54 -8.86
N ASP A 168 -24.91 2.79 -9.28
CA ASP A 168 -24.79 1.82 -10.37
C ASP A 168 -24.95 2.55 -11.70
N LEU A 169 -23.92 2.52 -12.53
CA LEU A 169 -23.91 3.19 -13.83
C LEU A 169 -24.34 2.27 -14.98
N SER A 170 -24.76 1.03 -14.69
CA SER A 170 -25.22 0.06 -15.71
C SER A 170 -26.41 0.58 -16.54
N ARG A 171 -27.26 1.44 -15.98
CA ARG A 171 -28.45 2.01 -16.65
C ARG A 171 -28.21 3.31 -17.41
N GLN A 172 -26.99 3.85 -17.40
CA GLN A 172 -26.68 5.14 -18.07
C GLN A 172 -26.04 4.95 -19.45
N LEU A 173 -25.76 3.72 -19.86
CA LEU A 173 -25.09 3.37 -21.12
C LEU A 173 -26.01 2.60 -22.09
N SER A 174 -27.33 2.63 -21.87
CA SER A 174 -28.35 2.04 -22.78
C SER A 174 -29.07 3.09 -23.60
#